data_AF-A0A0F7XXT0-F1
#
_entry.id   AF-A0A0F7XXT0-F1
#
_cell.length_a   1.000
_cell.length_b   1.000
_cell.length_c   1.000
_cell.angle_alpha   90.00
_cell.angle_beta   90.00
_cell.angle_gamma   90.00
#
_symmetry.space_group_name_H-M   'P 1'
#
loop_
_entity.id
_entity.type
_entity.pdbx_description
1 polymer ?
#
loop_
_entity_poly.entity_id
_entity_poly.type
_entity_poly.pdbx_seq_one_letter_code
_entity_poly.pdbx_strand_id
1 'polypeptide(L)' 'MPITHAKPSIATPVSLSQRLIVAVGASLLGLCLVYFAGFSHIEAVHNAAHDTRHSAAFPCH' A
#
# COMPACT_ATOMS: atom_id res chain seq x y z
N MET A 1 -6.23 -25.42 37.49
CA MET A 1 -6.14 -24.79 36.15
C MET A 1 -5.08 -23.69 36.24
N PRO A 2 -3.90 -23.80 35.60
CA PRO A 2 -2.91 -22.75 35.68
C PRO A 2 -3.28 -21.62 34.72
N ILE A 3 -3.26 -20.38 35.22
CA ILE A 3 -3.40 -19.16 34.45
C ILE A 3 -2.02 -18.84 33.87
N THR A 4 -1.82 -19.08 32.58
CA THR A 4 -0.60 -18.71 31.87
C THR A 4 -0.57 -17.20 31.70
N HIS A 5 0.33 -16.52 32.43
CA HIS A 5 0.59 -15.10 32.22
C HIS A 5 1.28 -14.90 30.86
N ALA A 6 0.63 -14.18 29.95
CA ALA A 6 1.27 -13.72 28.72
C ALA A 6 2.38 -12.73 29.07
N LYS A 7 3.63 -13.05 28.70
CA LYS A 7 4.77 -12.15 28.83
C LYS A 7 4.57 -10.95 27.90
N PRO A 8 4.67 -9.70 28.37
CA PRO A 8 4.54 -8.54 27.50
C PRO A 8 5.69 -8.56 26.48
N SER A 9 5.34 -8.59 25.20
CA SER A 9 6.31 -8.43 24.12
C SER A 9 6.73 -6.97 24.06
N ILE A 10 7.99 -6.68 24.38
CA ILE A 10 8.55 -5.33 24.27
C ILE A 10 8.74 -5.04 22.79
N ALA A 11 7.89 -4.19 22.23
CA ALA A 11 8.01 -3.75 20.85
C ALA A 11 9.20 -2.79 20.71
N THR A 12 10.06 -3.02 19.71
CA THR A 12 11.16 -2.12 19.38
C THR A 12 10.60 -0.79 18.86
N PRO A 13 10.94 0.37 19.46
CA PRO A 13 10.43 1.64 18.99
C PRO A 13 11.03 1.96 17.61
N VAL A 14 10.15 2.20 16.63
CA VAL A 14 10.55 2.64 15.29
C VAL A 14 10.91 4.13 15.35
N SER A 15 12.12 4.49 14.94
CA SER A 15 12.56 5.89 14.93
C SER A 15 11.76 6.73 13.94
N LEU A 16 11.73 8.05 14.16
CA LEU A 16 11.15 9.02 13.23
C LEU A 16 11.77 8.87 11.83
N SER A 17 13.10 8.77 11.76
CA SER A 17 13.82 8.60 10.50
C SER A 17 13.35 7.38 9.71
N GLN A 18 13.17 6.24 10.39
CA GLN A 18 12.70 5.02 9.74
C GLN A 18 11.27 5.17 9.21
N ARG A 19 10.39 5.85 9.95
CA ARG A 19 9.03 6.17 9.50
C ARG A 19 9.03 7.08 8.28
N LEU A 20 9.90 8.10 8.25
CA LEU A 20 10.01 9.01 7.10
C LEU A 20 10.55 8.29 5.86
N ILE A 21 11.55 7.44 6.00
CA ILE A 21 12.10 6.67 4.87
C ILE A 21 10.99 5.82 4.24
N VAL A 22 10.22 5.12 5.05
CA VAL A 22 9.09 4.30 4.57
C VAL A 22 7.99 5.18 3.96
N ALA A 23 7.65 6.29 4.60
CA ALA A 23 6.60 7.20 4.10
C ALA A 23 6.97 7.83 2.76
N VAL A 24 8.21 8.33 2.62
CA VAL A 24 8.72 8.90 1.37
C VAL A 24 8.82 7.84 0.30
N GLY A 25 9.35 6.65 0.62
CA GLY A 25 9.44 5.54 -0.32
C GLY A 25 8.05 5.10 -0.83
N ALA A 26 7.08 4.96 0.07
CA ALA A 26 5.70 4.64 -0.30
C ALA A 26 5.05 5.75 -1.15
N SER A 27 5.31 7.02 -0.81
CA SER A 27 4.79 8.18 -1.55
C SER A 27 5.35 8.24 -2.98
N LEU A 28 6.66 8.03 -3.13
CA LEU A 28 7.31 7.96 -4.44
C LEU A 28 6.79 6.80 -5.27
N LEU A 29 6.64 5.62 -4.68
CA LEU A 29 6.07 4.47 -5.35
C LEU A 29 4.64 4.76 -5.83
N GLY A 30 3.79 5.31 -4.97
CA GLY A 30 2.43 5.71 -5.32
C GLY A 30 2.40 6.72 -6.46
N LEU A 31 3.26 7.75 -6.41
CA LEU A 31 3.35 8.75 -7.46
C LEU A 31 3.79 8.14 -8.79
N CYS A 32 4.79 7.24 -8.77
CA CYS A 32 5.23 6.51 -9.95
C CYS A 32 4.10 5.68 -10.57
N LEU A 33 3.34 4.95 -9.75
CA LEU A 33 2.22 4.13 -10.23
C LEU A 33 1.12 4.99 -10.87
N VAL A 34 0.73 6.10 -10.23
CA VAL A 34 -0.28 7.02 -10.76
C VAL A 34 0.17 7.65 -12.07
N TYR A 35 1.41 8.15 -12.12
CA TYR A 35 1.95 8.79 -13.32
C TYR A 35 2.11 7.78 -14.47
N PHE A 36 2.66 6.60 -14.19
CA PHE A 36 2.84 5.56 -15.19
C PHE A 36 1.52 5.07 -15.75
N ALA A 37 0.53 4.76 -14.92
CA ALA A 37 -0.79 4.34 -15.39
C ALA A 37 -1.56 5.48 -16.10
N GLY A 38 -1.50 6.70 -15.56
CA GLY A 38 -2.25 7.86 -16.07
C GLY A 38 -1.71 8.44 -17.38
N PHE A 39 -0.41 8.39 -17.61
CA PHE A 39 0.25 8.97 -18.80
C PHE A 39 0.98 7.92 -19.66
N SER A 40 0.64 6.63 -19.49
CA SER A 40 1.19 5.58 -20.34
C SER A 40 0.81 5.82 -21.80
N HIS A 41 1.79 5.74 -22.70
CA HIS A 41 1.54 5.61 -24.14
C HIS A 41 1.14 4.17 -24.52
N ILE A 42 1.22 3.23 -23.58
CA ILE A 42 0.79 1.86 -23.77
C ILE A 42 -0.69 1.80 -23.42
N GLU A 43 -1.53 1.84 -24.46
CA GLU A 43 -3.00 1.74 -24.41
C GLU A 43 -3.46 0.66 -23.41
N ALA A 44 -2.81 -0.52 -23.43
CA ALA A 44 -3.14 -1.64 -22.57
C ALA A 44 -2.97 -1.35 -21.06
N VAL A 45 -1.93 -0.60 -20.67
CA VAL A 45 -1.67 -0.27 -19.26
C VAL A 45 -2.67 0.79 -18.77
N HIS A 46 -2.94 1.79 -19.61
CA HIS A 46 -3.92 2.83 -19.29
C HIS A 46 -5.33 2.25 -19.18
N ASN A 47 -5.72 1.39 -20.14
CA ASN A 47 -7.02 0.71 -20.14
C ASN A 47 -7.15 -0.25 -18.96
N ALA A 48 -6.11 -1.04 -18.63
CA ALA A 48 -6.14 -1.91 -17.46
C ALA A 48 -6.32 -1.12 -16.14
N ALA A 49 -5.72 0.06 -16.02
CA ALA A 49 -5.91 0.93 -14.87
C ALA A 49 -7.35 1.48 -14.80
N HIS A 50 -7.92 1.89 -15.93
CA HIS A 50 -9.31 2.31 -16.04
C HIS A 50 -10.30 1.16 -15.71
N ASP A 51 -10.06 -0.04 -16.24
CA ASP A 51 -10.87 -1.24 -16.00
C ASP A 51 -10.80 -1.68 -14.53
N THR A 52 -9.62 -1.56 -13.92
CA THR A 52 -9.44 -1.84 -12.48
C THR A 52 -10.23 -0.85 -11.63
N ARG A 53 -10.26 0.45 -11.97
CA ARG A 53 -11.07 1.42 -11.22
C ARG A 53 -12.58 1.12 -11.33
N HIS A 54 -13.04 0.65 -12.49
CA HIS A 54 -14.43 0.25 -12.69
C HIS A 54 -14.75 -1.06 -11.97
N SER A 55 -13.79 -1.99 -11.91
CA SER A 55 -13.92 -3.27 -11.19
C SER A 55 -13.78 -3.11 -9.67
N ALA A 56 -13.04 -2.11 -9.20
CA ALA A 56 -12.90 -1.77 -7.79
C ALA A 56 -14.20 -1.21 -7.18
N ALA A 57 -15.19 -0.84 -8.00
CA ALA A 57 -16.56 -0.53 -7.60
C ALA A 57 -17.42 -1.80 -7.43
N PHE A 58 -16.85 -2.84 -6.81
CA PHE A 58 -17.42 -4.19 -6.64
C PHE A 58 -18.95 -4.20 -6.41
N PRO A 59 -19.74 -4.88 -7.26
CA PRO A 59 -20.96 -5.51 -6.82
C PRO A 59 -20.64 -6.85 -6.13
N CYS A 60 -21.23 -7.03 -4.95
CA CYS A 60 -21.15 -8.25 -4.16
C CYS A 60 -21.91 -9.37 -4.88
N HIS A 61 -21.24 -10.49 -5.14
CA HIS A 61 -21.87 -11.77 -4.90
C HIS A 61 -21.00 -12.56 -3.93
#